data_AF-A0A1Q9SDI4-F1
#
_entry.id   AF-A0A1Q9SDI4-F1
#
_cell.length_a   1.000
_cell.length_b   1.000
_cell.length_c   1.000
_cell.angle_alpha   90.00
_cell.angle_beta   90.00
_cell.angle_gamma   90.00
#
_symmetry.space_group_name_H-M   'P 1'
#
loop_
_entity.id
_entity.type
_entity.pdbx_description
1 polymer ?
#
loop_
_entity_poly.entity_id
_entity_poly.type
_entity_poly.pdbx_seq_one_letter_code
_entity_poly.pdbx_strand_id
1 'polypeptide(L)'
;MLDIAPSAPSPAADILYLVGTSGHPNFGDEFIAASWLRFLARTRPDAEVWLDCPHPGLASHLFGGLHPRLRTTDTLWRLVFETTGMDPAAADAHVDRVVTSLGSPRYDLGLLAPGGRDRCT
;
A
#
# COMPACT_ATOMS: atom_id res chain seq x y z
N MET A 1 34.57 20.28 16.17
CA MET A 1 33.14 20.59 16.08
C MET A 1 32.75 20.35 14.63
N LEU A 2 32.26 19.14 14.32
CA LEU A 2 31.78 18.82 12.97
C LEU A 2 30.39 19.44 12.84
N ASP A 3 30.27 20.39 11.93
CA ASP A 3 29.02 21.04 11.57
C ASP A 3 28.18 20.03 10.78
N ILE A 4 27.18 19.42 11.44
CA ILE A 4 26.14 18.66 10.73
C ILE A 4 25.13 19.68 10.27
N ALA A 5 25.36 20.23 9.08
CA ALA A 5 24.32 20.95 8.37
C ALA A 5 23.11 20.01 8.21
N PRO A 6 21.88 20.44 8.54
CA PRO A 6 20.70 19.65 8.28
C PRO A 6 20.60 19.43 6.76
N SER A 7 20.68 18.17 6.32
CA SER A 7 20.44 17.86 4.91
C SER A 7 19.03 18.32 4.56
N ALA A 8 18.88 18.98 3.40
CA ALA A 8 17.57 19.33 2.87
C ALA A 8 16.63 18.09 2.91
N PRO A 9 15.33 18.28 3.21
CA PRO A 9 14.40 17.15 3.20
C PRO A 9 14.48 16.47 1.84
N SER A 10 14.73 15.16 1.84
CA SER A 10 14.65 14.38 0.60
C SER A 10 13.26 14.63 0.01
N PRO A 11 13.12 14.84 -1.31
CA PRO A 11 11.80 14.94 -1.92
C PRO A 11 11.00 13.72 -1.46
N ALA A 12 9.77 13.96 -0.97
CA ALA A 12 8.92 12.92 -0.41
C ALA A 12 9.00 11.69 -1.30
N ALA A 13 9.54 10.59 -0.77
CA ALA A 13 9.88 9.42 -1.58
C ALA A 13 8.66 9.01 -2.40
N ASP A 14 8.81 8.90 -3.72
CA ASP A 14 7.74 8.50 -4.65
C ASP A 14 6.99 7.28 -4.08
N ILE A 15 5.66 7.40 -3.94
CA ILE A 15 4.81 6.30 -3.47
C ILE A 15 4.06 5.72 -4.64
N LEU A 16 4.23 4.43 -4.88
CA LEU A 16 3.52 3.68 -5.89
C LEU A 16 2.56 2.72 -5.20
N TYR A 17 1.26 2.90 -5.44
CA TYR A 17 0.20 2.09 -4.85
C TYR A 17 -0.38 1.15 -5.91
N LEU A 18 -0.07 -0.14 -5.78
CA LEU A 18 -0.56 -1.20 -6.66
C LEU A 18 -1.76 -1.87 -6.00
N VAL A 19 -2.85 -2.02 -6.75
CA VAL A 19 -4.03 -2.76 -6.30
C VAL A 19 -4.18 -4.00 -7.18
N GLY A 20 -4.33 -5.17 -6.55
CA GLY A 20 -4.54 -6.41 -7.28
C GLY A 20 -4.97 -7.56 -6.38
N THR A 21 -5.48 -8.63 -6.99
CA THR A 21 -5.95 -9.85 -6.32
C THR A 21 -4.85 -10.84 -5.97
N SER A 22 -3.57 -10.45 -6.12
CA SER A 22 -2.41 -11.29 -5.83
C SER A 22 -2.38 -11.78 -4.38
N GLY A 23 -1.86 -12.99 -4.15
CA GLY A 23 -1.89 -13.60 -2.82
C GLY A 23 -3.03 -14.61 -2.66
N HIS A 24 -3.75 -14.91 -3.74
CA HIS A 24 -4.58 -16.10 -3.86
C HIS A 24 -3.90 -17.03 -4.88
N PRO A 25 -3.05 -17.98 -4.45
CA PRO A 25 -2.09 -18.65 -5.32
C PRO A 25 -2.78 -19.42 -6.45
N ASN A 26 -2.91 -18.76 -7.60
CA ASN A 26 -3.55 -19.28 -8.81
C ASN A 26 -2.65 -19.13 -10.05
N PHE A 27 -1.40 -18.67 -9.85
CA PHE A 27 -0.36 -18.46 -10.86
C PHE A 27 -0.68 -17.37 -11.90
N GLY A 28 -1.83 -16.71 -11.81
CA GLY A 28 -2.20 -15.59 -12.68
C GLY A 28 -1.70 -14.27 -12.10
N ASP A 29 -2.45 -13.74 -11.15
CA ASP A 29 -2.21 -12.41 -10.59
C ASP A 29 -0.84 -12.31 -9.88
N GLU A 30 -0.35 -13.44 -9.33
CA GLU A 30 0.99 -13.50 -8.76
C GLU A 30 2.08 -13.20 -9.79
N PHE A 31 1.94 -13.68 -11.02
CA PHE A 31 2.92 -13.44 -12.07
C PHE A 31 2.92 -11.97 -12.51
N ILE A 32 1.73 -11.37 -12.63
CA ILE A 32 1.57 -9.96 -12.97
C ILE A 32 2.19 -9.08 -11.88
N ALA A 33 1.83 -9.32 -10.61
CA ALA A 33 2.38 -8.59 -9.48
C ALA A 33 3.92 -8.73 -9.41
N ALA A 34 4.45 -9.95 -9.51
CA ALA A 34 5.89 -10.18 -9.49
C ALA A 34 6.63 -9.49 -10.64
N SER A 35 6.02 -9.44 -11.83
CA SER A 35 6.58 -8.74 -13.00
C SER A 35 6.67 -7.24 -12.77
N TRP A 36 5.61 -6.62 -12.25
CA TRP A 36 5.62 -5.21 -11.87
C TRP A 36 6.63 -4.91 -10.77
N LEU A 37 6.67 -5.70 -9.71
CA LEU A 37 7.60 -5.49 -8.60
C LEU A 37 9.07 -5.55 -9.06
N ARG A 38 9.42 -6.54 -9.89
CA ARG A 38 10.77 -6.63 -10.47
C ARG A 38 11.08 -5.48 -11.41
N PHE A 39 10.10 -5.02 -12.19
CA PHE A 39 10.27 -3.87 -13.06
C PHE A 39 10.54 -2.60 -12.25
N LEU A 40 9.71 -2.32 -11.25
CA LEU A 40 9.85 -1.18 -10.35
C LEU A 40 11.17 -1.23 -9.58
N ALA A 41 11.65 -2.41 -9.19
CA ALA A 41 12.92 -2.55 -8.49
C ALA A 41 14.11 -2.11 -9.36
N ARG A 42 13.98 -2.21 -10.69
CA ARG A 42 15.00 -1.73 -11.63
C ARG A 42 14.85 -0.26 -11.98
N THR A 43 13.61 0.23 -12.10
CA THR A 43 13.34 1.58 -12.63
C THR A 43 13.08 2.64 -11.58
N ARG A 44 12.66 2.23 -10.38
CA ARG A 44 12.25 3.07 -9.25
C ARG A 44 12.63 2.41 -7.90
N PRO A 45 13.90 1.98 -7.69
CA PRO A 45 14.29 1.24 -6.48
C PRO A 45 14.05 2.02 -5.17
N ASP A 46 14.11 3.35 -5.23
CA ASP A 46 13.94 4.22 -4.06
C ASP A 46 12.48 4.54 -3.74
N ALA A 47 11.54 4.19 -4.64
CA ALA A 47 10.12 4.38 -4.42
C ALA A 47 9.60 3.44 -3.31
N GLU A 48 8.69 3.92 -2.49
CA GLU A 48 7.92 3.05 -1.60
C GLU A 48 6.79 2.40 -2.41
N VAL A 49 6.75 1.06 -2.44
CA VAL A 49 5.75 0.32 -3.22
C VAL A 49 4.80 -0.37 -2.27
N TRP A 50 3.53 0.01 -2.30
CA TRP A 50 2.45 -0.63 -1.57
C TRP A 50 1.69 -1.56 -2.51
N LEU A 51 1.54 -2.83 -2.12
CA LEU A 51 0.68 -3.80 -2.79
C LEU A 51 -0.55 -4.05 -1.91
N ASP A 52 -1.70 -3.50 -2.32
CA ASP A 52 -2.99 -3.72 -1.67
C ASP A 52 -3.70 -4.94 -2.29
N CYS A 53 -3.85 -5.99 -1.50
CA CYS A 53 -4.32 -7.30 -1.93
C CYS A 53 -5.15 -8.02 -0.87
N PRO A 54 -5.98 -9.03 -1.23
CA PRO A 54 -6.87 -9.71 -0.28
C PRO A 54 -6.14 -10.46 0.85
N HIS A 55 -4.90 -10.90 0.61
CA HIS A 55 -4.14 -11.74 1.52
C HIS A 55 -2.69 -11.22 1.70
N PRO A 56 -2.50 -10.08 2.40
CA PRO A 56 -1.22 -9.39 2.46
C PRO A 56 -0.12 -10.20 3.16
N GLY A 57 -0.48 -11.03 4.15
CA GLY A 57 0.48 -11.92 4.81
C GLY A 57 1.11 -12.94 3.87
N LEU A 58 0.30 -13.51 2.96
CA LEU A 58 0.78 -14.46 1.95
C LEU A 58 1.53 -13.74 0.82
N ALA A 59 1.00 -12.60 0.36
CA ALA A 59 1.68 -11.75 -0.63
C ALA A 59 3.08 -11.31 -0.15
N SER A 60 3.22 -10.94 1.12
CA SER A 60 4.53 -10.61 1.72
C SER A 60 5.52 -11.76 1.64
N HIS A 61 5.06 -13.00 1.87
CA HIS A 61 5.92 -14.18 1.76
C HIS A 61 6.27 -14.49 0.30
N LEU A 62 5.30 -14.43 -0.61
CA LEU A 62 5.49 -14.77 -2.01
C LEU A 62 6.39 -13.77 -2.75
N PHE A 63 6.28 -12.48 -2.43
CA PHE A 63 6.96 -11.41 -3.15
C PHE A 63 8.11 -10.77 -2.37
N GLY A 64 8.45 -11.33 -1.21
CA GLY A 64 9.56 -10.87 -0.37
C GLY A 64 10.85 -10.70 -1.19
N GLY A 65 11.45 -9.51 -1.11
CA GLY A 65 12.70 -9.20 -1.80
C GLY A 65 12.58 -8.88 -3.30
N LEU A 66 11.39 -8.97 -3.92
CA LEU A 66 11.22 -8.60 -5.33
C LEU A 66 11.35 -7.08 -5.58
N HIS A 67 11.00 -6.26 -4.59
CA HIS A 67 11.27 -4.82 -4.56
C HIS A 67 11.89 -4.46 -3.19
N PRO A 68 12.97 -3.66 -3.13
CA PRO A 68 13.69 -3.38 -1.87
C PRO A 68 12.84 -2.63 -0.83
N ARG A 69 11.79 -1.95 -1.29
CA ARG A 69 10.88 -1.13 -0.47
C ARG A 69 9.42 -1.57 -0.57
N LEU A 70 9.17 -2.88 -0.76
CA LEU A 70 7.82 -3.44 -0.81
C LEU A 70 7.14 -3.40 0.57
N ARG A 71 5.88 -2.98 0.57
CA ARG A 71 4.91 -3.10 1.67
C ARG A 71 3.67 -3.78 1.10
N THR A 72 3.00 -4.59 1.90
CA THR A 72 1.71 -5.18 1.53
C THR A 72 0.63 -4.71 2.51
N THR A 73 -0.59 -4.58 2.00
CA THR A 73 -1.77 -4.21 2.77
C THR A 73 -3.02 -4.82 2.13
N ASP A 74 -4.16 -4.60 2.76
CA ASP A 74 -5.50 -5.04 2.37
C ASP A 74 -6.52 -3.92 2.67
N THR A 75 -6.09 -2.66 2.66
CA THR A 75 -6.90 -1.53 3.15
C THR A 75 -8.14 -1.34 2.27
N LEU A 76 -7.96 -1.31 0.96
CA LEU A 76 -9.04 -1.28 -0.02
C LEU A 76 -9.83 -2.59 0.00
N TRP A 77 -9.16 -3.74 0.07
CA TRP A 77 -9.85 -5.03 0.04
C TRP A 77 -10.76 -5.27 1.25
N ARG A 78 -10.38 -4.76 2.43
CA ARG A 78 -11.27 -4.78 3.60
C ARG A 78 -12.55 -3.98 3.36
N LEU A 79 -12.46 -2.81 2.72
CA LEU A 79 -13.65 -2.04 2.33
C LEU A 79 -14.50 -2.78 1.30
N VAL A 80 -13.88 -3.41 0.29
CA VAL A 80 -14.58 -4.22 -0.72
C VAL A 80 -15.36 -5.35 -0.04
N PHE A 81 -14.74 -6.08 0.88
CA PHE A 81 -15.42 -7.18 1.58
C PHE A 81 -16.49 -6.70 2.56
N GLU A 82 -16.26 -5.59 3.28
CA GLU A 82 -17.25 -5.04 4.20
C GLU A 82 -18.49 -4.49 3.49
N THR A 83 -18.32 -3.94 2.29
CA THR A 83 -19.43 -3.42 1.47
C THR A 83 -20.10 -4.48 0.61
N THR A 84 -19.58 -5.72 0.62
CA THR A 84 -20.17 -6.83 -0.14
C THR A 84 -21.61 -7.09 0.31
N GLY A 85 -22.54 -7.03 -0.63
CA GLY A 85 -23.97 -7.24 -0.37
C GLY A 85 -24.74 -6.02 0.12
N MET A 86 -24.07 -4.87 0.29
CA MET A 86 -24.76 -3.59 0.48
C MET A 86 -25.41 -3.11 -0.82
N ASP A 87 -26.43 -2.27 -0.70
CA ASP A 87 -26.88 -1.45 -1.82
C ASP A 87 -25.74 -0.54 -2.30
N PRO A 88 -25.55 -0.34 -3.62
CA PRO A 88 -24.42 0.43 -4.15
C PRO A 88 -24.32 1.86 -3.61
N ALA A 89 -25.43 2.57 -3.42
CA ALA A 89 -25.38 3.93 -2.88
C ALA A 89 -25.00 3.95 -1.39
N ALA A 90 -25.45 2.94 -0.65
CA ALA A 90 -25.04 2.76 0.75
C ALA A 90 -23.55 2.38 0.87
N ALA A 91 -23.05 1.53 -0.04
CA ALA A 91 -21.63 1.17 -0.12
C ALA A 91 -20.76 2.40 -0.41
N ASP A 92 -21.15 3.20 -1.40
CA ASP A 92 -20.46 4.43 -1.79
C ASP A 92 -20.36 5.42 -0.62
N ALA A 93 -21.51 5.72 0.01
CA ALA A 93 -21.55 6.59 1.18
C ALA A 93 -20.73 6.04 2.38
N HIS A 94 -20.65 4.71 2.52
CA HIS A 94 -19.80 4.09 3.54
C HIS A 94 -18.31 4.29 3.24
N VAL A 95 -17.88 4.02 2.00
CA VAL A 95 -16.48 4.20 1.57
C VAL A 95 -16.06 5.66 1.71
N ASP A 96 -16.88 6.60 1.24
CA ASP A 96 -16.63 8.03 1.36
C ASP A 96 -16.39 8.45 2.81
N ARG A 97 -17.26 7.99 3.72
CA ARG A 97 -17.10 8.27 5.15
C ARG A 97 -15.78 7.72 5.70
N VAL A 98 -15.44 6.47 5.39
CA VAL A 98 -14.20 5.84 5.91
C VAL A 98 -12.96 6.58 5.40
N VAL A 99 -12.92 6.94 4.11
CA VAL A 99 -11.76 7.58 3.48
C VAL A 99 -11.59 9.03 3.95
N THR A 100 -12.68 9.77 4.16
CA THR A 100 -12.62 11.22 4.44
C THR A 100 -12.60 11.58 5.91
N SER A 101 -13.21 10.77 6.77
CA SER A 101 -13.45 11.15 8.17
C SER A 101 -12.48 10.51 9.15
N LEU A 102 -11.75 9.46 8.74
CA LEU A 102 -10.96 8.60 9.63
C LEU A 102 -11.80 8.14 10.86
N GLY A 103 -11.19 7.49 11.85
CA GLY A 103 -11.87 7.11 13.10
C GLY A 103 -11.96 5.61 13.35
N SER A 104 -11.20 4.83 12.59
CA SER A 104 -10.98 3.41 12.89
C SER A 104 -9.52 3.06 12.64
N PRO A 105 -8.76 2.65 13.67
CA PRO A 105 -7.38 2.18 13.50
C PRO A 105 -7.23 1.08 12.44
N ARG A 106 -8.32 0.35 12.16
CA ARG A 106 -8.41 -0.61 11.07
C ARG A 106 -8.05 0.05 9.73
N TYR A 107 -8.63 1.19 9.39
CA TYR A 107 -8.42 1.86 8.11
C TYR A 107 -7.38 2.97 8.18
N ASP A 108 -7.41 3.76 9.26
CA ASP A 108 -6.60 4.97 9.41
C ASP A 108 -5.10 4.68 9.24
N LEU A 109 -4.63 3.56 9.80
CA LEU A 109 -3.21 3.17 9.69
C LEU A 109 -2.81 2.89 8.24
N GLY A 110 -3.68 2.28 7.44
CA GLY A 110 -3.42 1.99 6.03
C GLY A 110 -3.54 3.23 5.14
N LEU A 111 -4.44 4.14 5.46
CA LEU A 111 -4.66 5.40 4.73
C LEU A 111 -3.58 6.45 5.03
N LEU A 112 -3.03 6.46 6.25
CA LEU A 112 -2.01 7.43 6.69
C LEU A 112 -0.57 6.94 6.51
N ALA A 113 -0.35 5.63 6.35
CA ALA A 113 0.99 5.07 6.20
C ALA A 113 1.74 5.56 4.94
N PRO A 114 1.10 5.67 3.75
CA PRO A 114 1.73 6.23 2.58
C PRO A 114 2.03 7.73 2.80
N GLY A 115 3.30 8.08 3.01
CA GLY A 115 3.78 9.47 3.13
C GLY A 115 3.96 9.97 4.58
N GLY A 116 3.84 9.08 5.57
CA GLY A 116 3.85 9.46 6.99
C GLY A 116 5.22 9.62 7.65
N ARG A 117 6.36 9.45 6.96
CA ARG A 117 7.68 9.41 7.61
C ARG A 117 8.35 10.77 7.87
N ASP A 118 7.68 11.89 7.58
CA ASP A 118 8.24 13.24 7.80
C ASP A 118 7.59 14.02 8.96
N ARG A 119 6.74 13.39 9.79
CA ARG A 119 6.00 14.08 10.87
C ARG A 119 6.37 13.70 12.30
N CYS A 120 7.55 13.11 12.51
CA CYS A 120 8.09 12.87 13.85
C CYS A 120 9.51 13.45 13.96
N THR A 121 9.58 14.74 14.27
CA THR A 121 10.73 15.46 14.84
C THR A 121 10.21 16.42 15.90
#